data_AF-A0A429A4P7-F1
#
_entry.id   AF-A0A429A4P7-F1
#
_cell.length_a   1.000
_cell.length_b   1.000
_cell.length_c   1.000
_cell.angle_alpha   90.00
_cell.angle_beta   90.00
_cell.angle_gamma   90.00
#
_symmetry.space_group_name_H-M   'P 1'
#
loop_
_entity.id
_entity.type
_entity.pdbx_description
1 polymer ?
#
loop_
_entity_poly.entity_id
_entity_poly.type
_entity_poly.pdbx_seq_one_letter_code
_entity_poly.pdbx_strand_id
1 'polypeptide(L)'
;MVDVATLREFLRSELPEARPVLAAWEAKEIADAAEYDHEPFLDNVYGLMSEVFWWEVFEPAISKTDVPVLERCYAVTEALLTCDDPSNMIRECLIIRVLKYLDAQSPGYAFAGPETRRLLESP
;
A
#
# COMPACT_ATOMS: atom_id res chain seq x y z
N MET A 1 1.37 17.98 -3.27
CA MET A 1 2.15 16.80 -2.87
C MET A 1 1.27 16.02 -1.92
N VAL A 2 0.96 14.77 -2.23
CA VAL A 2 0.18 13.91 -1.33
C VAL A 2 1.00 13.68 -0.05
N ASP A 3 0.49 14.17 1.09
CA ASP A 3 1.09 13.91 2.40
C ASP A 3 0.68 12.53 2.96
N VAL A 4 1.34 12.10 4.03
CA VAL A 4 1.17 10.74 4.57
C VAL A 4 -0.20 10.54 5.21
N ALA A 5 -0.76 11.60 5.82
CA ALA A 5 -2.12 11.58 6.33
C ALA A 5 -3.13 11.33 5.20
N THR A 6 -2.97 12.00 4.05
CA THR A 6 -3.80 11.80 2.87
C THR A 6 -3.66 10.38 2.32
N LEU A 7 -2.44 9.83 2.27
CA LEU A 7 -2.21 8.44 1.89
C LEU A 7 -2.97 7.46 2.80
N ARG A 8 -2.91 7.69 4.11
CA ARG A 8 -3.59 6.83 5.09
C ARG A 8 -5.11 6.88 4.93
N GLU A 9 -5.69 8.07 4.78
CA GLU A 9 -7.13 8.20 4.51
C GLU A 9 -7.52 7.56 3.18
N PHE A 10 -6.68 7.70 2.16
CA PHE A 10 -6.88 7.07 0.85
C PHE A 10 -6.92 5.53 0.97
N LEU A 11 -5.96 4.92 1.67
CA LEU A 11 -6.00 3.47 1.92
C LEU A 11 -7.26 3.07 2.70
N ARG A 12 -7.68 3.89 3.68
CA ARG A 12 -8.89 3.63 4.47
C ARG A 12 -10.17 3.72 3.63
N SER A 13 -10.24 4.62 2.66
CA SER A 13 -11.41 4.80 1.79
C SER A 13 -11.49 3.69 0.74
N GLU A 14 -10.39 3.44 0.04
CA GLU A 14 -10.35 2.57 -1.14
C GLU A 14 -10.21 1.08 -0.80
N LEU A 15 -9.64 0.74 0.37
CA LEU A 15 -9.44 -0.64 0.81
C LEU A 15 -10.15 -0.90 2.14
N PRO A 16 -11.41 -1.40 2.10
CA PRO A 16 -12.11 -1.83 3.30
C PRO A 16 -11.31 -2.81 4.16
N GLU A 17 -10.51 -3.67 3.52
CA GLU A 17 -9.63 -4.66 4.13
C GLU A 17 -8.49 -4.02 4.94
N ALA A 18 -8.02 -2.84 4.52
CA ALA A 18 -6.95 -2.11 5.22
C ALA A 18 -7.44 -1.45 6.51
N ARG A 19 -8.75 -1.24 6.70
CA ARG A 19 -9.29 -0.53 7.87
C ARG A 19 -8.93 -1.16 9.22
N PRO A 20 -9.20 -2.46 9.46
CA PRO A 20 -8.82 -3.10 10.73
C PRO A 20 -7.29 -3.15 10.92
N VAL A 21 -6.55 -3.32 9.83
CA VAL A 21 -5.08 -3.37 9.83
C VAL A 21 -4.49 -2.01 10.19
N LEU A 22 -4.99 -0.94 9.58
CA LEU A 22 -4.61 0.45 9.89
C LEU A 22 -4.86 0.77 11.35
N ALA A 23 -6.04 0.43 11.88
CA ALA A 23 -6.35 0.69 13.28
C ALA A 23 -5.43 -0.07 14.24
N ALA A 24 -5.10 -1.33 13.92
CA ALA A 24 -4.16 -2.13 14.71
C ALA A 24 -2.72 -1.58 14.63
N TRP A 25 -2.29 -1.16 13.45
CA TRP A 25 -0.98 -0.54 13.23
C TRP A 25 -0.86 0.80 13.98
N GLU A 26 -1.85 1.67 13.88
CA GLU A 26 -1.90 2.94 14.62
C GLU A 26 -1.86 2.71 16.13
N ALA A 27 -2.66 1.75 16.63
CA ALA A 27 -2.66 1.41 18.06
C ALA A 27 -1.30 0.90 18.54
N LYS A 28 -0.61 0.10 17.70
CA LYS A 28 0.75 -0.39 17.99
C LYS A 28 1.75 0.77 18.05
N GLU A 29 1.78 1.64 17.04
CA GLU A 29 2.70 2.79 17.01
C GLU A 29 2.48 3.72 18.22
N ILE A 30 1.23 3.92 18.65
CA ILE A 30 0.91 4.69 19.86
C ILE A 30 1.39 3.98 21.13
N ALA A 31 1.21 2.67 21.21
CA ALA A 31 1.66 1.89 22.37
C ALA A 31 3.19 1.87 22.48
N ASP A 32 3.89 1.64 21.37
CA ASP A 32 5.36 1.64 21.30
C ASP A 32 5.90 3.05 21.66
N ALA A 33 5.30 4.11 21.15
CA ALA A 33 5.62 5.49 21.50
C ALA A 33 5.50 5.77 23.00
N ALA A 34 4.42 5.30 23.63
CA ALA A 34 4.21 5.44 25.06
C ALA A 34 5.19 4.60 25.89
N GLU A 35 5.58 3.40 25.43
CA GLU A 35 6.53 2.54 26.12
C GLU A 35 7.95 3.12 26.13
N TYR A 36 8.37 3.74 25.02
CA TYR A 36 9.73 4.22 24.81
C TYR A 36 9.87 5.75 24.89
N ASP A 37 8.86 6.46 25.43
CA ASP A 37 8.84 7.92 25.65
C ASP A 37 9.21 8.75 24.41
N HIS A 38 8.56 8.46 23.27
CA HIS A 38 8.70 9.21 22.03
C HIS A 38 7.34 9.54 21.40
N GLU A 39 7.34 10.34 20.33
CA GLU A 39 6.11 10.65 19.59
C GLU A 39 5.73 9.51 18.62
N PRO A 40 4.44 9.13 18.51
CA PRO A 40 4.00 8.10 17.56
C PRO A 40 4.35 8.45 16.12
N PHE A 41 5.00 7.52 15.39
CA PHE A 41 5.42 7.75 14.02
C PHE A 41 4.36 7.35 12.99
N LEU A 42 3.18 7.99 13.07
CA LEU A 42 2.03 7.68 12.21
C LEU A 42 2.21 8.11 10.74
N ASP A 43 3.22 8.94 10.46
CA ASP A 43 3.56 9.40 9.12
C ASP A 43 4.62 8.49 8.43
N ASN A 44 4.74 7.25 8.89
CA ASN A 44 5.65 6.28 8.32
C ASN A 44 5.13 5.68 6.99
N VAL A 45 5.48 6.30 5.87
CA VAL A 45 5.14 5.81 4.51
C VAL A 45 5.56 4.35 4.31
N TYR A 46 6.74 3.97 4.81
CA TYR A 46 7.23 2.60 4.71
C TYR A 46 6.33 1.62 5.48
N GLY A 47 5.90 1.99 6.69
CA GLY A 47 4.96 1.20 7.49
C GLY A 47 3.61 1.02 6.78
N LEU A 48 3.05 2.11 6.24
CA LEU A 48 1.79 2.06 5.52
C LEU A 48 1.87 1.20 4.23
N MET A 49 2.96 1.29 3.47
CA MET A 49 3.10 0.53 2.22
C MET A 49 3.48 -0.94 2.46
N SER A 50 4.42 -1.21 3.37
CA SER A 50 4.92 -2.56 3.67
C SER A 50 3.95 -3.32 4.57
N GLU A 51 3.72 -2.80 5.77
CA GLU A 51 3.02 -3.55 6.82
C GLU A 51 1.51 -3.55 6.58
N VAL A 52 0.94 -2.41 6.18
CA VAL A 52 -0.51 -2.31 6.01
C VAL A 52 -0.94 -2.76 4.62
N PHE A 53 -0.43 -2.13 3.56
CA PHE A 53 -0.95 -2.38 2.22
C PHE A 53 -0.46 -3.72 1.65
N TRP A 54 0.84 -4.00 1.70
CA TRP A 54 1.39 -5.23 1.12
C TRP A 54 1.09 -6.46 1.98
N TRP A 55 1.71 -6.58 3.15
CA TRP A 55 1.72 -7.85 3.91
C TRP A 55 0.35 -8.26 4.44
N GLU A 56 -0.50 -7.30 4.76
CA GLU A 56 -1.78 -7.58 5.42
C GLU A 56 -2.98 -7.54 4.47
N VAL A 57 -2.82 -6.98 3.25
CA VAL A 57 -3.93 -6.88 2.28
C VAL A 57 -3.57 -7.49 0.93
N PHE A 58 -2.56 -6.96 0.25
CA PHE A 58 -2.29 -7.35 -1.15
C PHE A 58 -1.67 -8.75 -1.25
N GLU A 59 -0.63 -9.08 -0.48
CA GLU A 59 -0.03 -10.42 -0.48
C GLU A 59 -1.06 -11.50 -0.11
N PRO A 60 -1.88 -11.35 0.94
CA PRO A 60 -2.90 -12.35 1.25
C PRO A 60 -3.94 -12.52 0.14
N ALA A 61 -4.30 -11.43 -0.57
CA ALA A 61 -5.21 -11.49 -1.70
C ALA A 61 -4.61 -12.27 -2.88
N ILE A 62 -3.30 -12.13 -3.13
CA ILE A 62 -2.56 -12.90 -4.12
C ILE A 62 -2.55 -14.37 -3.74
N SER A 63 -2.13 -14.68 -2.51
CA SER A 63 -2.01 -16.03 -1.98
C SER A 63 -3.34 -16.80 -1.98
N LYS A 64 -4.47 -16.09 -1.79
CA LYS A 64 -5.82 -16.68 -1.82
C LYS A 64 -6.52 -16.54 -3.17
N THR A 65 -5.92 -15.84 -4.13
CA THR A 65 -6.59 -15.43 -5.38
C THR A 65 -7.93 -14.74 -5.11
N ASP A 66 -7.96 -13.84 -4.13
CA ASP A 66 -9.16 -13.08 -3.75
C ASP A 66 -9.41 -11.98 -4.78
N VAL A 67 -10.13 -12.34 -5.86
CA VAL A 67 -10.32 -11.48 -7.03
C VAL A 67 -10.86 -10.08 -6.70
N PRO A 68 -11.93 -9.91 -5.89
CA PRO A 68 -12.41 -8.57 -5.52
C PRO A 68 -11.37 -7.70 -4.82
N VAL A 69 -10.51 -8.30 -3.98
CA VAL A 69 -9.46 -7.55 -3.27
C VAL A 69 -8.30 -7.23 -4.21
N LEU A 70 -7.91 -8.17 -5.07
CA LEU A 70 -6.89 -7.96 -6.09
C LEU A 70 -7.23 -6.78 -7.01
N GLU A 71 -8.47 -6.69 -7.50
CA GLU A 71 -8.93 -5.58 -8.33
C GLU A 71 -8.74 -4.23 -7.63
N ARG A 72 -9.13 -4.13 -6.35
CA ARG A 72 -8.92 -2.90 -5.55
C ARG A 72 -7.44 -2.60 -5.31
N CYS A 73 -6.63 -3.60 -5.00
CA CYS A 73 -5.19 -3.42 -4.77
C CYS A 73 -4.47 -2.90 -6.01
N TYR A 74 -4.77 -3.45 -7.19
CA TYR A 74 -4.22 -2.94 -8.45
C TYR A 74 -4.73 -1.53 -8.78
N ALA A 75 -6.00 -1.22 -8.50
CA ALA A 75 -6.54 0.12 -8.68
C ALA A 75 -5.86 1.16 -7.76
N VAL A 76 -5.65 0.83 -6.48
CA VAL A 76 -4.92 1.68 -5.53
C VAL A 76 -3.47 1.87 -5.97
N THR A 77 -2.81 0.80 -6.40
CA THR A 77 -1.43 0.87 -6.92
C THR A 77 -1.35 1.83 -8.11
N GLU A 78 -2.26 1.71 -9.09
CA GLU A 78 -2.31 2.61 -10.24
C GLU A 78 -2.58 4.05 -9.82
N ALA A 79 -3.53 4.28 -8.91
CA ALA A 79 -3.87 5.61 -8.44
C ALA A 79 -2.67 6.28 -7.73
N LEU A 80 -1.92 5.55 -6.91
CA LEU A 80 -0.71 6.06 -6.25
C LEU A 80 0.42 6.36 -7.24
N LEU A 81 0.50 5.61 -8.35
CA LEU A 81 1.46 5.86 -9.41
C LEU A 81 1.06 7.04 -10.30
N THR A 82 -0.23 7.30 -10.47
CA THR A 82 -0.74 8.25 -11.48
C THR A 82 -1.33 9.53 -10.91
N CYS A 83 -1.39 9.69 -9.58
CA CYS A 83 -1.93 10.89 -8.96
C CYS A 83 -1.19 12.17 -9.38
N ASP A 84 -1.94 13.27 -9.40
CA ASP A 84 -1.40 14.61 -9.65
C ASP A 84 -0.52 15.04 -8.45
N ASP A 85 0.75 15.33 -8.72
CA ASP A 85 1.78 15.67 -7.72
C ASP A 85 2.07 14.56 -6.68
N PRO A 86 2.58 13.41 -7.14
CA PRO A 86 2.93 12.26 -6.31
C PRO A 86 4.09 12.60 -5.35
N SER A 87 4.00 12.16 -4.11
CA SER A 87 5.20 12.14 -3.26
C SER A 87 6.19 11.13 -3.84
N ASN A 88 7.41 11.59 -4.17
CA ASN A 88 8.49 10.69 -4.63
C ASN A 88 8.74 9.56 -3.64
N MET A 89 8.63 9.83 -2.34
CA MET A 89 8.77 8.82 -1.28
C MET A 89 7.68 7.74 -1.36
N ILE A 90 6.42 8.12 -1.64
CA ILE A 90 5.31 7.17 -1.80
C ILE A 90 5.56 6.29 -3.03
N ARG A 91 5.94 6.89 -4.17
CA ARG A 91 6.25 6.14 -5.40
C ARG A 91 7.42 5.18 -5.19
N GLU A 92 8.52 5.65 -4.62
CA GLU A 92 9.69 4.80 -4.33
C GLU A 92 9.32 3.66 -3.39
N CYS A 93 8.59 3.93 -2.31
CA CYS A 93 8.11 2.89 -1.40
C CYS A 93 7.23 1.87 -2.10
N LEU A 94 6.28 2.30 -2.91
CA LEU A 94 5.41 1.41 -3.68
C LEU A 94 6.23 0.49 -4.61
N ILE A 95 7.22 1.05 -5.30
CA ILE A 95 8.10 0.26 -6.18
C ILE A 95 8.88 -0.79 -5.38
N ILE A 96 9.57 -0.39 -4.31
CA ILE A 96 10.50 -1.28 -3.61
C ILE A 96 9.83 -2.23 -2.59
N ARG A 97 8.63 -1.89 -2.09
CA ARG A 97 7.91 -2.66 -1.07
C ARG A 97 6.69 -3.41 -1.59
N VAL A 98 6.16 -3.04 -2.76
CA VAL A 98 4.98 -3.70 -3.35
C VAL A 98 5.34 -4.29 -4.70
N LEU A 99 5.67 -3.45 -5.68
CA LEU A 99 5.88 -3.90 -7.06
C LEU A 99 7.07 -4.84 -7.22
N LYS A 100 8.10 -4.71 -6.37
CA LYS A 100 9.25 -5.63 -6.32
C LYS A 100 8.86 -7.11 -6.19
N TYR A 101 7.70 -7.40 -5.62
CA TYR A 101 7.22 -8.77 -5.39
C TYR A 101 6.22 -9.26 -6.45
N LEU A 102 5.97 -8.44 -7.47
CA LEU A 102 5.00 -8.70 -8.52
C LEU A 102 5.69 -8.77 -9.88
N ASP A 103 5.04 -9.48 -10.79
CA ASP A 103 5.42 -9.60 -12.20
C ASP A 103 4.19 -9.79 -13.08
N ALA A 104 4.39 -9.90 -14.39
CA ALA A 104 3.31 -10.13 -15.36
C ALA A 104 2.61 -11.50 -15.21
N GLN A 105 3.12 -12.40 -14.37
CA GLN A 105 2.51 -13.71 -14.08
C GLN A 105 1.73 -13.70 -12.74
N SER A 106 1.79 -12.60 -11.99
CA SER A 106 1.17 -12.51 -10.68
C SER A 106 -0.37 -12.54 -10.78
N PRO A 107 -1.06 -13.21 -9.82
CA PRO A 107 -2.51 -13.20 -9.72
C PRO A 107 -3.10 -11.79 -9.79
N GLY A 108 -4.10 -11.61 -10.64
CA GLY A 108 -4.76 -10.32 -10.82
C GLY A 108 -4.02 -9.34 -11.73
N TYR A 109 -2.91 -9.71 -12.37
CA TYR A 109 -2.20 -8.86 -13.35
C TYR A 109 -3.13 -8.21 -14.40
N ALA A 110 -4.20 -8.90 -14.79
CA ALA A 110 -5.21 -8.36 -15.71
C ALA A 110 -5.89 -7.07 -15.21
N PHE A 111 -5.93 -6.84 -13.89
CA PHE A 111 -6.47 -5.62 -13.26
C PHE A 111 -5.45 -4.49 -13.16
N ALA A 112 -4.16 -4.76 -13.39
CA ALA A 112 -3.12 -3.72 -13.36
C ALA A 112 -3.43 -2.63 -14.41
N GLY A 113 -3.35 -1.37 -13.99
CA GLY A 113 -3.48 -0.22 -14.89
C GLY A 113 -2.21 -0.01 -15.74
N PRO A 114 -2.24 0.94 -16.69
CA PRO A 114 -1.14 1.16 -17.64
C PRO A 114 0.22 1.39 -16.98
N GLU A 115 0.29 2.22 -15.94
CA GLU A 115 1.58 2.57 -15.32
C GLU A 115 2.10 1.42 -14.45
N THR A 116 1.20 0.72 -13.75
CA THR A 116 1.54 -0.50 -13.02
C THR A 116 2.09 -1.56 -13.97
N ARG A 117 1.41 -1.85 -15.10
CA ARG A 117 1.89 -2.83 -16.10
C ARG A 117 3.26 -2.45 -16.65
N ARG A 118 3.45 -1.18 -17.02
CA ARG A 118 4.73 -0.68 -17.52
C ARG A 118 5.88 -1.01 -16.55
N LEU A 119 5.65 -0.85 -15.25
CA LEU A 119 6.65 -1.16 -14.22
C LEU A 119 6.85 -2.67 -14.00
N LEU A 120 5.79 -3.49 -14.09
CA LEU A 120 5.89 -4.95 -13.93
C LEU A 120 6.51 -5.67 -15.15
N GLU A 121 6.43 -5.05 -16.33
CA GLU A 121 7.01 -5.57 -17.57
C GLU A 121 8.44 -5.05 -17.82
N SER A 122 8.91 -4.09 -17.03
CA SER A 122 10.26 -3.54 -17.14
C SER A 122 11.28 -4.45 -16.43
N PRO A 123 12.35 -4.87 -17.12
CA PRO A 123 13.36 -5.79 -16.57
C PRO A 123 14.27 -5.16 -15.50
#